data_AF-A0AAW0G514-F1
#
_entry.id   AF-A0AAW0G514-F1
#
_cell.length_a   1.000
_cell.length_b   1.000
_cell.length_c   1.000
_cell.angle_alpha   90.00
_cell.angle_beta   90.00
_cell.angle_gamma   90.00
#
_symmetry.space_group_name_H-M   'P 1'
#
loop_
_entity.id
_entity.type
_entity.pdbx_description
1 polymer ?
#
loop_
_entity_poly.entity_id
_entity_poly.type
_entity_poly.pdbx_seq_one_letter_code
_entity_poly.pdbx_strand_id
1 'polypeptide(L)'
;MEYPAMKKTQGDFHLTVEGGDFTDSEILVMMGENGTGKTTFCKLLAGAIAPDNGQQIPKLNISMKPQKIAPKFPGTVRQLFFKKIRAAFLHPQFQTDVVKPLKIDNIIDQEVQTLSGGELQRVAIVLALGVPADIYLIDEPSAYLDSEQRIVCSKVIRRFILHAKKTAFIVEHDFIMATYLADRVIVFDGQPSKDSYARSPESLLTGCNKFLKNLNVTFRRDPNSFRPRVNKLDSQMDKEQKSSDSSGDIWRGF
;
A
#
# COMPACT_ATOMS: atom_id res chain seq x y z
N MET A 1 -8.13 14.75 8.92
CA MET A 1 -7.22 14.26 9.99
C MET A 1 -5.80 14.58 9.58
N GLU A 2 -4.87 14.66 10.52
CA GLU A 2 -3.48 15.06 10.24
C GLU A 2 -2.50 14.20 11.04
N TYR A 3 -1.28 14.04 10.52
CA TYR A 3 -0.15 13.48 11.26
C TYR A 3 1.00 14.49 11.30
N PRO A 4 1.70 14.63 12.45
CA PRO A 4 2.76 15.60 12.60
C PRO A 4 4.02 15.18 11.83
N ALA A 5 4.94 16.13 11.65
CA ALA A 5 6.28 15.80 11.18
C ALA A 5 7.01 14.93 12.21
N MET A 6 7.61 13.83 11.77
CA MET A 6 8.27 12.86 12.65
C MET A 6 9.73 12.65 12.23
N LYS A 7 10.57 12.28 13.20
CA LYS A 7 11.92 11.80 12.93
C LYS A 7 12.12 10.44 13.58
N LYS A 8 12.82 9.55 12.89
CA LYS A 8 13.21 8.26 13.45
C LYS A 8 14.58 7.81 12.99
N THR A 9 15.43 7.46 13.96
CA THR A 9 16.74 6.87 13.77
C THR A 9 16.71 5.40 14.21
N GLN A 10 17.30 4.53 13.39
CA GLN A 10 17.48 3.10 13.66
C GLN A 10 18.87 2.66 13.21
N GLY A 11 19.81 2.60 14.15
CA GLY A 11 21.23 2.43 13.81
C GLY A 11 21.71 3.63 12.99
N ASP A 12 22.27 3.37 11.80
CA ASP A 12 22.76 4.40 10.89
C ASP A 12 21.68 4.96 9.96
N PHE A 13 20.45 4.42 10.01
CA PHE A 13 19.34 4.85 9.19
C PHE A 13 18.53 5.96 9.86
N HIS A 14 18.26 7.03 9.12
CA HIS A 14 17.51 8.22 9.51
C HIS A 14 16.32 8.43 8.57
N LEU A 15 15.12 8.46 9.14
CA LEU A 15 13.88 8.77 8.45
C LEU A 15 13.35 10.11 8.96
N THR A 16 13.15 11.06 8.05
CA THR A 16 12.38 12.28 8.29
C THR A 16 11.04 12.19 7.59
N VAL A 17 9.95 12.37 8.32
CA VAL A 17 8.58 12.38 7.78
C VAL A 17 8.07 13.82 7.88
N GLU A 18 7.70 14.39 6.74
CA GLU A 18 7.00 15.68 6.70
C GLU A 18 5.57 15.51 7.24
N GLY A 19 5.02 16.56 7.89
CA GLY A 19 3.62 16.52 8.34
C GLY A 19 2.67 16.45 7.15
N GLY A 20 1.51 15.83 7.33
CA GLY A 20 0.54 15.68 6.26
C GLY A 20 -0.88 15.47 6.75
N ASP A 21 -1.83 15.74 5.85
CA ASP A 21 -3.25 15.54 6.09
C ASP A 21 -3.77 14.30 5.34
N PHE A 22 -4.90 13.80 5.80
CA PHE A 22 -5.68 12.75 5.16
C PHE A 22 -7.17 12.88 5.50
N THR A 23 -7.99 12.36 4.61
CA THR A 23 -9.46 12.45 4.69
C THR A 23 -10.08 11.06 4.82
N ASP A 24 -11.34 11.03 5.22
CA ASP A 24 -12.13 9.79 5.22
C ASP A 24 -12.35 9.31 3.79
N SER A 25 -12.45 8.01 3.59
CA SER A 25 -12.65 7.38 2.27
C SER A 25 -11.50 7.61 1.29
N GLU A 26 -10.29 7.82 1.80
CA GLU A 26 -9.09 8.12 1.01
C GLU A 26 -8.06 7.00 1.09
N ILE A 27 -7.40 6.74 -0.04
CA ILE A 27 -6.25 5.83 -0.11
C ILE A 27 -4.98 6.62 -0.42
N LEU A 28 -4.04 6.60 0.52
CA LEU A 28 -2.70 7.13 0.37
C LEU A 28 -1.73 5.98 0.04
N VAL A 29 -1.06 6.06 -1.10
CA VAL A 29 -0.04 5.07 -1.47
C VAL A 29 1.35 5.62 -1.22
N MET A 30 2.18 4.85 -0.53
CA MET A 30 3.58 5.15 -0.26
C MET A 30 4.46 4.54 -1.34
N MET A 31 5.13 5.38 -2.11
CA MET A 31 6.04 4.98 -3.19
C MET A 31 7.48 5.36 -2.85
N GLY A 32 8.44 4.48 -3.17
CA GLY A 32 9.86 4.72 -2.93
C GLY A 32 10.67 3.43 -3.01
N GLU A 33 11.99 3.55 -3.12
CA GLU A 33 12.89 2.40 -3.15
C GLU A 33 12.85 1.56 -1.86
N ASN A 34 13.34 0.32 -1.92
CA ASN A 34 13.48 -0.50 -0.73
C ASN A 34 14.52 0.12 0.21
N GLY A 35 14.25 0.09 1.51
CA GLY A 35 15.15 0.70 2.51
C GLY A 35 14.96 2.20 2.72
N THR A 36 13.95 2.83 2.11
CA THR A 36 13.62 4.26 2.37
C THR A 36 12.74 4.50 3.61
N GLY A 37 12.35 3.44 4.32
CA GLY A 37 11.61 3.57 5.59
C GLY A 37 10.09 3.55 5.50
N LYS A 38 9.48 3.10 4.39
CA LYS A 38 8.01 2.95 4.24
C LYS A 38 7.38 2.13 5.37
N THR A 39 7.90 0.92 5.63
CA THR A 39 7.45 0.08 6.75
C THR A 39 7.72 0.72 8.12
N THR A 40 8.80 1.51 8.25
CA THR A 40 9.09 2.26 9.48
C THR A 40 8.03 3.34 9.72
N PHE A 41 7.60 4.04 8.67
CA PHE A 41 6.50 5.00 8.75
C PHE A 41 5.16 4.34 9.12
N CYS A 42 4.83 3.17 8.56
CA CYS A 42 3.67 2.39 9.02
C CYS A 42 3.74 2.08 10.52
N LYS A 43 4.90 1.67 11.03
CA LYS A 43 5.07 1.38 12.47
C LYS A 43 4.98 2.63 13.35
N LEU A 44 5.45 3.79 12.86
CA LEU A 44 5.24 5.07 13.52
C LEU A 44 3.74 5.36 13.61
N LEU A 45 3.02 5.37 12.47
CA LEU A 45 1.58 5.62 12.45
C LEU A 45 0.80 4.66 13.37
N ALA A 46 1.18 3.38 13.38
CA ALA A 46 0.60 2.36 14.26
C ALA A 46 0.87 2.56 15.76
N GLY A 47 1.75 3.50 16.13
CA GLY A 47 2.23 3.67 17.51
C GLY A 47 3.11 2.51 17.99
N ALA A 48 3.56 1.62 17.09
CA ALA A 48 4.41 0.49 17.43
C ALA A 48 5.85 0.92 17.73
N ILE A 49 6.27 2.08 17.22
CA ILE A 49 7.51 2.76 17.59
C ILE A 49 7.23 4.25 17.82
N ALA A 50 7.93 4.84 18.78
CA ALA A 50 7.83 6.28 19.06
C ALA A 50 8.77 7.09 18.16
N PRO A 51 8.36 8.29 17.71
CA PRO A 51 9.24 9.21 17.00
C PRO A 51 10.26 9.82 17.97
N ASP A 52 11.46 10.12 17.48
CA ASP A 52 12.57 10.60 18.32
C ASP A 52 12.42 12.07 18.72
N ASN A 53 11.66 12.84 17.93
CA ASN A 53 11.35 14.24 18.21
C ASN A 53 10.18 14.43 19.21
N GLY A 54 9.73 13.38 19.90
CA GLY A 54 8.74 13.45 20.97
C GLY A 54 7.31 13.79 20.54
N GLN A 55 7.03 13.77 19.24
CA GLN A 55 5.70 14.06 18.71
C GLN A 55 4.68 12.99 19.12
N GLN A 56 3.47 13.44 19.47
CA GLN A 56 2.36 12.54 19.75
C GLN A 56 1.57 12.27 18.48
N ILE A 57 1.38 10.99 18.18
CA ILE A 57 0.58 10.55 17.04
C ILE A 57 -0.88 10.45 17.51
N PRO A 58 -1.86 10.97 16.73
CA PRO A 58 -3.27 10.85 17.08
C PRO A 58 -3.65 9.40 17.40
N LYS A 59 -4.38 9.20 18.51
CA LYS A 59 -4.90 7.88 18.87
C LYS A 59 -6.03 7.52 17.90
N LEU A 60 -5.70 6.71 16.90
CA LEU A 60 -6.64 6.16 15.94
C LEU A 60 -6.64 4.64 16.05
N ASN A 61 -7.80 4.02 15.82
CA ASN A 61 -7.85 2.55 15.77
C ASN A 61 -7.22 2.11 14.45
N ILE A 62 -6.13 1.35 14.53
CA ILE A 62 -5.36 0.94 13.37
C ILE A 62 -5.45 -0.57 13.19
N SER A 63 -5.76 -1.00 11.97
CA SER A 63 -5.59 -2.37 11.53
C SER A 63 -4.40 -2.45 10.59
N MET A 64 -3.59 -3.50 10.71
CA MET A 64 -2.34 -3.63 9.96
C MET A 64 -2.23 -4.99 9.28
N LYS A 65 -1.92 -4.98 7.97
CA LYS A 65 -1.34 -6.10 7.23
C LYS A 65 0.18 -5.90 7.14
N PRO A 66 1.00 -6.72 7.81
CA PRO A 66 2.45 -6.59 7.72
C PRO A 66 3.01 -7.11 6.38
N GLN A 67 4.18 -6.63 5.98
CA GLN A 67 4.89 -7.07 4.78
C GLN A 67 5.16 -8.59 4.82
N LYS A 68 5.81 -9.05 5.90
CA LYS A 68 6.10 -10.46 6.15
C LYS A 68 4.97 -11.12 6.92
N ILE A 69 4.37 -12.15 6.33
CA ILE A 69 3.36 -12.98 7.00
C ILE A 69 3.97 -14.37 7.22
N ALA A 70 3.73 -14.92 8.40
CA ALA A 70 4.11 -16.29 8.73
C ALA A 70 2.87 -17.06 9.20
N PRO A 71 2.64 -18.29 8.74
CA PRO A 71 1.46 -19.05 9.09
C PRO A 71 1.66 -19.71 10.47
N LYS A 72 1.46 -18.92 11.54
CA LYS A 72 1.70 -19.35 12.93
C LYS A 72 0.46 -19.89 13.64
N PHE A 73 -0.71 -19.78 13.04
CA PHE A 73 -1.97 -20.19 13.67
C PHE A 73 -2.17 -21.70 13.52
N PRO A 74 -2.31 -22.47 14.61
CA PRO A 74 -2.73 -23.86 14.55
C PRO A 74 -4.25 -23.94 14.31
N GLY A 75 -4.67 -24.61 13.25
CA GLY A 75 -6.07 -24.76 12.87
C GLY A 75 -6.41 -24.14 11.51
N THR A 76 -7.69 -24.27 11.14
CA THR A 76 -8.16 -23.87 9.81
C THR A 76 -8.34 -22.37 9.66
N VAL A 77 -8.39 -21.89 8.41
CA VAL A 77 -8.70 -20.49 8.08
C VAL A 77 -10.03 -20.06 8.70
N ARG A 78 -11.05 -20.94 8.67
CA ARG A 78 -12.35 -20.71 9.32
C ARG A 78 -12.19 -20.40 10.79
N GLN A 79 -11.45 -21.24 11.53
CA GLN A 79 -11.23 -21.06 12.96
C GLN A 79 -10.50 -19.74 13.23
N LEU A 80 -9.50 -19.39 12.40
CA LEU A 80 -8.79 -18.11 12.50
C LEU A 80 -9.73 -16.91 12.32
N PHE A 81 -10.59 -16.92 11.29
CA PHE A 81 -11.54 -15.83 11.04
C PHE A 81 -12.62 -15.72 12.12
N PHE A 82 -13.18 -16.84 12.57
CA PHE A 82 -14.13 -16.84 13.69
C PHE A 82 -13.48 -16.38 15.01
N LYS A 83 -12.18 -16.58 15.19
CA LYS A 83 -11.46 -16.08 16.37
C LYS A 83 -11.16 -14.58 16.30
N LYS A 84 -10.80 -14.07 15.13
CA LYS A 84 -10.25 -12.71 14.97
C LYS A 84 -11.27 -11.68 14.47
N ILE A 85 -12.17 -12.07 13.58
CA ILE A 85 -13.02 -11.16 12.83
C ILE A 85 -14.45 -11.68 12.70
N ARG A 86 -14.96 -12.42 13.70
CA ARG A 86 -16.29 -13.09 13.65
C ARG A 86 -17.41 -12.19 13.15
N ALA A 87 -17.53 -10.99 13.72
CA ALA A 87 -18.60 -10.06 13.38
C ALA A 87 -18.53 -9.63 11.91
N ALA A 88 -17.34 -9.24 11.42
CA ALA A 88 -17.13 -8.90 10.02
C ALA A 88 -17.33 -10.11 9.12
N PHE A 89 -16.78 -11.27 9.48
CA PHE A 89 -16.88 -12.48 8.67
C PHE A 89 -18.32 -12.97 8.48
N LEU A 90 -19.20 -12.78 9.47
CA LEU A 90 -20.62 -13.13 9.32
C LEU A 90 -21.44 -12.06 8.57
N HIS A 91 -20.88 -10.88 8.33
CA HIS A 91 -21.60 -9.77 7.71
C HIS A 91 -21.76 -9.99 6.18
N PRO A 92 -22.98 -9.96 5.62
CA PRO A 92 -23.23 -10.22 4.20
C PRO A 92 -22.47 -9.29 3.24
N GLN A 93 -22.32 -8.01 3.62
CA GLN A 93 -21.57 -7.06 2.82
C GLN A 93 -20.07 -7.40 2.80
N PHE A 94 -19.50 -7.82 3.93
CA PHE A 94 -18.08 -8.19 3.99
C PHE A 94 -17.81 -9.47 3.21
N GLN A 95 -18.75 -10.41 3.25
CA GLN A 95 -18.72 -11.61 2.40
C GLN A 95 -18.67 -11.25 0.91
N THR A 96 -19.51 -10.31 0.48
CA THR A 96 -19.62 -9.89 -0.93
C THR A 96 -18.46 -8.99 -1.36
N ASP A 97 -17.99 -8.11 -0.48
CA ASP A 97 -16.94 -7.10 -0.75
C ASP A 97 -15.53 -7.67 -0.65
N VAL A 98 -15.30 -8.62 0.25
CA VAL A 98 -13.96 -9.04 0.65
C VAL A 98 -13.76 -10.55 0.48
N VAL A 99 -14.58 -11.38 1.13
CA VAL A 99 -14.33 -12.83 1.26
C VAL A 99 -14.46 -13.57 -0.08
N LYS A 100 -15.60 -13.41 -0.76
CA LYS A 100 -15.89 -14.12 -2.02
C LYS A 100 -14.97 -13.68 -3.17
N PRO A 101 -14.74 -12.36 -3.40
CA PRO A 101 -13.83 -11.94 -4.46
C PRO A 101 -12.40 -12.46 -4.26
N LEU A 102 -11.92 -12.52 -3.02
CA LEU A 102 -10.62 -13.11 -2.70
C LEU A 102 -10.61 -14.63 -2.69
N LYS A 103 -11.67 -15.31 -3.19
CA LYS A 103 -11.78 -16.77 -3.32
C LYS A 103 -11.37 -17.52 -2.04
N ILE A 104 -11.81 -17.01 -0.89
CA ILE A 104 -11.53 -17.62 0.42
C ILE A 104 -12.27 -18.95 0.59
N ASP A 105 -13.44 -19.10 -0.02
CA ASP A 105 -14.25 -20.33 0.09
C ASP A 105 -13.46 -21.57 -0.33
N ASN A 106 -12.50 -21.44 -1.24
CA ASN A 106 -11.64 -22.53 -1.71
C ASN A 106 -10.62 -23.00 -0.66
N ILE A 107 -10.31 -22.17 0.33
CA ILE A 107 -9.26 -22.39 1.34
C ILE A 107 -9.76 -22.31 2.78
N ILE A 108 -11.07 -22.06 2.98
CA ILE A 108 -11.63 -21.75 4.29
C ILE A 108 -11.47 -22.91 5.31
N ASP A 109 -11.50 -24.15 4.83
CA ASP A 109 -11.36 -25.35 5.65
C ASP A 109 -9.94 -25.94 5.63
N GLN A 110 -9.00 -25.29 4.95
CA GLN A 110 -7.59 -25.70 4.97
C GLN A 110 -6.88 -25.19 6.22
N GLU A 111 -5.85 -25.93 6.65
CA GLU A 111 -4.95 -25.54 7.73
C GLU A 111 -4.12 -24.31 7.34
N VAL A 112 -4.04 -23.32 8.23
CA VAL A 112 -3.30 -22.07 7.93
C VAL A 112 -1.81 -22.35 7.66
N GLN A 113 -1.25 -23.36 8.34
CA GLN A 113 0.14 -23.78 8.23
C GLN A 113 0.52 -24.40 6.87
N THR A 114 -0.47 -24.85 6.09
CA THR A 114 -0.25 -25.52 4.80
C THR A 114 -0.51 -24.63 3.59
N LEU A 115 -0.99 -23.39 3.81
CA LEU A 115 -1.34 -22.47 2.73
C LEU A 115 -0.10 -22.07 1.91
N SER A 116 -0.28 -21.93 0.60
CA SER A 116 0.71 -21.26 -0.26
C SER A 116 0.87 -19.78 0.09
N GLY A 117 1.95 -19.15 -0.38
CA GLY A 117 2.19 -17.72 -0.14
C GLY A 117 1.05 -16.81 -0.61
N GLY A 118 0.48 -17.07 -1.79
CA GLY A 118 -0.63 -16.28 -2.33
C GLY A 118 -1.96 -16.52 -1.59
N GLU A 119 -2.21 -17.73 -1.09
CA GLU A 119 -3.37 -18.02 -0.23
C GLU A 119 -3.23 -17.32 1.13
N LEU A 120 -2.07 -17.45 1.76
CA LEU A 120 -1.77 -16.80 3.03
C LEU A 120 -1.86 -15.28 2.93
N GLN A 121 -1.42 -14.72 1.80
CA GLN A 121 -1.55 -13.29 1.50
C GLN A 121 -3.03 -12.85 1.47
N ARG A 122 -3.88 -13.59 0.76
CA ARG A 122 -5.33 -13.31 0.72
C ARG A 122 -5.95 -13.40 2.11
N VAL A 123 -5.60 -14.41 2.90
CA VAL A 123 -6.04 -14.54 4.29
C VAL A 123 -5.61 -13.34 5.13
N ALA A 124 -4.38 -12.86 5.00
CA ALA A 124 -3.88 -11.70 5.74
C ALA A 124 -4.61 -10.40 5.37
N ILE A 125 -4.94 -10.21 4.09
CA ILE A 125 -5.74 -9.06 3.64
C ILE A 125 -7.14 -9.11 4.26
N VAL A 126 -7.81 -10.27 4.24
CA VAL A 126 -9.13 -10.43 4.85
C VAL A 126 -9.10 -10.15 6.36
N LEU A 127 -8.07 -10.63 7.06
CA LEU A 127 -7.89 -10.31 8.49
C LEU A 127 -7.75 -8.83 8.74
N ALA A 128 -6.89 -8.15 7.96
CA ALA A 128 -6.68 -6.73 8.12
C ALA A 128 -7.98 -5.95 7.91
N LEU A 129 -8.70 -6.21 6.82
CA LEU A 129 -9.96 -5.51 6.52
C LEU A 129 -11.10 -5.86 7.51
N GLY A 130 -11.08 -7.07 8.08
CA GLY A 130 -12.12 -7.53 9.02
C GLY A 130 -11.99 -6.98 10.44
N VAL A 131 -10.84 -6.42 10.81
CA VAL A 131 -10.65 -5.73 12.10
C VAL A 131 -11.25 -4.33 11.99
N PRO A 132 -12.17 -3.93 12.91
CA PRO A 132 -12.67 -2.56 12.95
C PRO A 132 -11.55 -1.57 13.20
N ALA A 133 -11.34 -0.66 12.26
CA ALA A 133 -10.30 0.36 12.34
C ALA A 133 -10.75 1.65 11.65
N ASP A 134 -10.13 2.76 12.05
CA ASP A 134 -10.26 4.06 11.40
C ASP A 134 -9.26 4.17 10.25
N ILE A 135 -8.07 3.58 10.43
CA ILE A 135 -7.02 3.52 9.42
C ILE A 135 -6.57 2.07 9.19
N TYR A 136 -6.43 1.71 7.92
CA TYR A 136 -5.83 0.44 7.49
C TYR A 136 -4.43 0.69 6.96
N LEU A 137 -3.43 0.06 7.56
CA LEU A 137 -2.04 0.05 7.08
C LEU A 137 -1.79 -1.27 6.35
N ILE A 138 -1.59 -1.23 5.04
CA ILE A 138 -1.43 -2.44 4.22
C ILE A 138 -0.07 -2.42 3.53
N ASP A 139 0.85 -3.24 4.02
CA ASP A 139 2.22 -3.28 3.53
C ASP A 139 2.43 -4.44 2.53
N GLU A 140 2.68 -4.11 1.27
CA GLU A 140 2.83 -5.03 0.12
C GLU A 140 1.70 -6.05 -0.02
N PRO A 141 0.46 -5.61 -0.34
CA PRO A 141 -0.64 -6.52 -0.66
C PRO A 141 -0.42 -7.35 -1.95
N SER A 142 0.43 -6.92 -2.88
CA SER A 142 0.74 -7.63 -4.14
C SER A 142 1.68 -8.84 -4.00
N ALA A 143 2.35 -9.00 -2.86
CA ALA A 143 3.30 -10.08 -2.62
C ALA A 143 2.70 -11.46 -2.86
N TYR A 144 3.42 -12.33 -3.59
CA TYR A 144 3.00 -13.69 -3.98
C TYR A 144 1.73 -13.81 -4.84
N LEU A 145 1.06 -12.70 -5.16
CA LEU A 145 -0.11 -12.70 -6.02
C LEU A 145 0.30 -12.65 -7.49
N ASP A 146 -0.39 -13.43 -8.32
CA ASP A 146 -0.32 -13.32 -9.78
C ASP A 146 -1.05 -12.05 -10.28
N SER A 147 -0.95 -11.78 -11.59
CA SER A 147 -1.54 -10.57 -12.19
C SER A 147 -3.05 -10.47 -12.05
N GLU A 148 -3.79 -11.59 -12.12
CA GLU A 148 -5.26 -11.57 -11.96
C GLU A 148 -5.61 -11.30 -10.50
N GLN A 149 -4.94 -12.00 -9.58
CA GLN A 149 -5.14 -11.86 -8.14
C GLN A 149 -4.82 -10.44 -7.66
N ARG A 150 -3.79 -9.77 -8.21
CA ARG A 150 -3.48 -8.36 -7.90
C ARG A 150 -4.62 -7.42 -8.27
N ILE A 151 -5.20 -7.58 -9.47
CA ILE A 151 -6.34 -6.77 -9.93
C ILE A 151 -7.57 -6.99 -9.05
N VAL A 152 -7.83 -8.23 -8.67
CA VAL A 152 -8.95 -8.54 -7.77
C VAL A 152 -8.72 -7.95 -6.38
N CYS A 153 -7.51 -8.12 -5.84
CA CYS A 153 -7.10 -7.58 -4.55
C CYS A 153 -7.24 -6.06 -4.51
N SER A 154 -6.76 -5.36 -5.53
CA SER A 154 -6.82 -3.90 -5.58
C SER A 154 -8.26 -3.38 -5.65
N LYS A 155 -9.13 -4.06 -6.42
CA LYS A 155 -10.58 -3.77 -6.45
C LYS A 155 -11.24 -3.98 -5.09
N VAL A 156 -10.91 -5.07 -4.39
CA VAL A 156 -11.45 -5.38 -3.06
C VAL A 156 -11.07 -4.30 -2.05
N ILE A 157 -9.78 -3.96 -1.98
CA ILE A 157 -9.30 -2.92 -1.05
C ILE A 157 -9.99 -1.59 -1.35
N ARG A 158 -9.97 -1.13 -2.62
CA ARG A 158 -10.57 0.15 -3.00
C ARG A 158 -12.06 0.20 -2.66
N ARG A 159 -12.81 -0.84 -3.02
CA ARG A 159 -14.26 -0.92 -2.75
C ARG A 159 -14.56 -0.93 -1.26
N PHE A 160 -13.85 -1.73 -0.49
CA PHE A 160 -14.06 -1.82 0.95
C PHE A 160 -13.80 -0.48 1.65
N ILE A 161 -12.67 0.17 1.36
CA ILE A 161 -12.29 1.45 1.98
C ILE A 161 -13.32 2.55 1.67
N LEU A 162 -13.77 2.64 0.42
CA LEU A 162 -14.81 3.60 0.01
C LEU A 162 -16.16 3.32 0.68
N HIS A 163 -16.63 2.06 0.67
CA HIS A 163 -17.92 1.70 1.26
C HIS A 163 -17.94 1.86 2.78
N ALA A 164 -16.85 1.50 3.46
CA ALA A 164 -16.72 1.60 4.91
C ALA A 164 -16.46 3.04 5.38
N LYS A 165 -16.19 3.98 4.46
CA LYS A 165 -15.79 5.36 4.72
C LYS A 165 -14.57 5.44 5.65
N LYS A 166 -13.55 4.64 5.34
CA LYS A 166 -12.30 4.54 6.12
C LYS A 166 -11.12 5.06 5.31
N THR A 167 -9.95 5.15 5.93
CA THR A 167 -8.72 5.57 5.24
C THR A 167 -7.74 4.40 5.16
N ALA A 168 -6.98 4.29 4.07
CA ALA A 168 -5.88 3.34 3.97
C ALA A 168 -4.56 3.99 3.60
N PHE A 169 -3.48 3.55 4.25
CA PHE A 169 -2.11 3.79 3.83
C PHE A 169 -1.53 2.49 3.29
N ILE A 170 -1.12 2.49 2.03
CA ILE A 170 -0.71 1.28 1.33
C ILE A 170 0.73 1.43 0.87
N VAL A 171 1.60 0.49 1.25
CA VAL A 171 2.94 0.36 0.66
C VAL A 171 2.83 -0.56 -0.54
N GLU A 172 3.19 -0.08 -1.73
CA GLU A 172 3.18 -0.89 -2.94
C GLU A 172 4.38 -0.62 -3.84
N HIS A 173 4.81 -1.69 -4.50
CA HIS A 173 5.88 -1.68 -5.51
C HIS A 173 5.36 -2.02 -6.90
N ASP A 174 4.17 -2.62 -7.01
CA ASP A 174 3.50 -2.83 -8.28
C ASP A 174 2.86 -1.52 -8.75
N PHE A 175 3.42 -0.92 -9.80
CA PHE A 175 3.00 0.39 -10.28
C PHE A 175 1.51 0.43 -10.71
N ILE A 176 0.99 -0.66 -11.29
CA ILE A 176 -0.40 -0.73 -11.76
C ILE A 176 -1.34 -0.78 -10.55
N MET A 177 -1.03 -1.63 -9.58
CA MET A 177 -1.80 -1.72 -8.34
C MET A 177 -1.77 -0.42 -7.55
N ALA A 178 -0.59 0.19 -7.42
CA ALA A 178 -0.40 1.45 -6.73
C ALA A 178 -1.24 2.59 -7.35
N THR A 179 -1.16 2.76 -8.67
CA THR A 179 -1.91 3.80 -9.40
C THR A 179 -3.42 3.54 -9.45
N TYR A 180 -3.85 2.28 -9.41
CA TYR A 180 -5.27 1.94 -9.31
C TYR A 180 -5.84 2.24 -7.91
N LEU A 181 -5.03 2.05 -6.86
CA LEU A 181 -5.45 2.24 -5.47
C LEU A 181 -5.40 3.69 -5.03
N ALA A 182 -4.35 4.43 -5.42
CA ALA A 182 -4.06 5.76 -4.90
C ALA A 182 -5.11 6.80 -5.28
N ASP A 183 -5.52 7.59 -4.30
CA ASP A 183 -6.11 8.92 -4.51
C ASP A 183 -5.01 9.99 -4.36
N ARG A 184 -4.14 9.82 -3.34
CA ARG A 184 -2.90 10.59 -3.15
C ARG A 184 -1.69 9.67 -2.96
N VAL A 185 -0.51 10.23 -3.17
CA VAL A 185 0.77 9.52 -3.05
C VAL A 185 1.67 10.23 -2.05
N ILE A 186 2.35 9.44 -1.23
CA ILE A 186 3.46 9.86 -0.38
C ILE A 186 4.73 9.34 -1.02
N VAL A 187 5.56 10.24 -1.54
CA VAL A 187 6.84 9.87 -2.17
C VAL A 187 7.92 9.83 -1.10
N PHE A 188 8.66 8.73 -1.07
CA PHE A 188 9.87 8.57 -0.30
C PHE A 188 11.08 8.79 -1.20
N ASP A 189 11.97 9.68 -0.79
CA ASP A 189 13.24 9.96 -1.45
C ASP A 189 14.43 9.87 -0.47
N GLY A 190 15.63 10.16 -0.97
CA GLY A 190 16.89 10.06 -0.22
C GLY A 190 17.70 8.82 -0.57
N GLN A 191 18.69 8.50 0.25
CA GLN A 191 19.58 7.36 0.09
C GLN A 191 19.06 6.17 0.92
N PRO A 192 18.71 5.03 0.28
CA PRO A 192 18.29 3.82 0.99
C PRO A 192 19.26 3.42 2.10
N SER A 193 18.70 3.02 3.25
CA SER A 193 19.45 2.58 4.43
C SER A 193 20.38 3.65 5.06
N LYS A 194 20.28 4.92 4.65
CA LYS A 194 21.02 6.05 5.27
C LYS A 194 20.11 7.19 5.68
N ASP A 195 19.70 8.03 4.74
CA ASP A 195 18.92 9.24 4.99
C ASP A 195 17.75 9.26 4.03
N SER A 196 16.53 9.15 4.55
CA SER A 196 15.32 9.10 3.74
C SER A 196 14.28 10.10 4.22
N TYR A 197 13.50 10.62 3.27
CA TYR A 197 12.46 11.61 3.54
C TYR A 197 11.13 11.12 2.99
N ALA A 198 10.10 11.09 3.83
CA ALA A 198 8.72 10.90 3.41
C ALA A 198 8.07 12.28 3.23
N ARG A 199 7.66 12.60 2.01
CA ARG A 199 7.04 13.88 1.68
C ARG A 199 5.59 13.95 2.16
N SER A 200 5.03 15.15 2.27
CA SER A 200 3.60 15.32 2.47
C SER A 200 2.79 14.67 1.33
N PRO A 201 1.54 14.24 1.56
CA PRO A 201 0.70 13.62 0.53
C PRO A 201 0.41 14.57 -0.64
N GLU A 202 0.59 14.08 -1.87
CA GLU A 202 0.34 14.85 -3.09
C GLU A 202 -0.64 14.15 -4.02
N SER A 203 -1.13 14.86 -5.04
CA SER A 203 -1.95 14.27 -6.10
C SER A 203 -1.20 13.11 -6.77
N LEU A 204 -1.96 12.12 -7.26
CA LEU A 204 -1.41 10.97 -7.97
C LEU A 204 -0.44 11.38 -9.10
N LEU A 205 -0.82 12.36 -9.92
CA LEU A 205 0.00 12.83 -11.04
C LEU A 205 1.32 13.42 -10.55
N THR A 206 1.26 14.36 -9.61
CA THR A 206 2.45 15.03 -9.04
C THR A 206 3.38 14.03 -8.38
N GLY A 207 2.83 13.15 -7.53
CA GLY A 207 3.60 12.14 -6.81
C GLY A 207 4.25 11.11 -7.74
N CYS A 208 3.52 10.60 -8.74
CA CYS A 208 4.09 9.70 -9.73
C CYS A 208 5.18 10.36 -10.56
N ASN A 209 4.98 11.61 -11.00
CA ASN A 209 6.02 12.35 -11.73
C ASN A 209 7.29 12.55 -10.87
N LYS A 210 7.17 12.87 -9.58
CA LYS A 210 8.34 12.97 -8.69
C LYS A 210 9.04 11.62 -8.51
N PHE A 211 8.28 10.57 -8.24
CA PHE A 211 8.83 9.22 -8.04
C PHE A 211 9.57 8.71 -9.28
N LEU A 212 8.98 8.87 -10.47
CA LEU A 212 9.59 8.43 -11.73
C LEU A 212 10.83 9.26 -12.11
N LYS A 213 10.84 10.57 -11.77
CA LYS A 213 12.02 11.46 -11.93
C LYS A 213 13.18 10.93 -11.09
N ASN A 214 12.93 10.56 -9.84
CA ASN A 214 13.96 10.01 -8.94
C ASN A 214 14.54 8.69 -9.45
N LEU A 215 13.72 7.85 -10.10
CA LEU A 215 14.18 6.60 -10.70
C LEU A 215 14.83 6.77 -12.09
N ASN A 216 14.79 7.97 -12.67
CA ASN A 216 15.21 8.23 -14.06
C ASN A 216 14.53 7.31 -15.10
N VAL A 217 13.26 6.94 -14.84
CA VAL A 217 12.45 6.05 -15.69
C VAL A 217 11.23 6.80 -16.20
N THR A 218 10.82 6.53 -17.44
CA THR A 218 9.59 7.06 -18.02
C THR A 218 8.64 5.95 -18.44
N PHE A 219 7.34 6.25 -18.45
CA PHE A 219 6.28 5.32 -18.82
C PHE A 219 5.47 5.87 -19.99
N ARG A 220 5.19 5.00 -20.95
CA ARG A 220 4.22 5.25 -22.02
C ARG A 220 3.01 4.35 -21.87
N ARG A 221 1.88 4.78 -22.43
CA ARG A 221 0.71 3.92 -22.59
C ARG A 221 0.84 3.08 -23.84
N ASP A 222 0.65 1.77 -23.72
CA ASP A 222 0.55 0.90 -24.88
C ASP A 222 -0.76 1.17 -25.64
N PRO A 223 -0.73 1.43 -26.95
CA PRO A 223 -1.92 1.88 -27.69
C PRO A 223 -3.00 0.80 -27.83
N ASN A 224 -2.64 -0.49 -27.73
CA ASN A 224 -3.58 -1.59 -27.92
C ASN A 224 -4.18 -2.05 -26.59
N SER A 225 -3.33 -2.20 -25.58
CA SER A 225 -3.71 -2.73 -24.27
C SER A 225 -4.02 -1.66 -23.23
N PHE A 226 -3.70 -0.39 -23.53
CA PHE A 226 -3.78 0.74 -22.61
C PHE A 226 -2.97 0.56 -21.32
N ARG A 227 -2.09 -0.45 -21.27
CA ARG A 227 -1.25 -0.76 -20.11
C ARG A 227 -0.04 0.18 -20.07
N PRO A 228 0.39 0.61 -18.87
CA PRO A 228 1.64 1.34 -18.72
C PRO A 228 2.82 0.43 -19.08
N ARG A 229 3.73 0.94 -19.91
CA ARG A 229 4.97 0.28 -20.30
C ARG A 229 6.16 1.19 -20.08
N VAL A 230 7.20 0.63 -19.48
CA VAL A 230 8.49 1.30 -19.28
C VAL A 230 9.13 1.59 -20.64
N ASN A 231 9.65 2.81 -20.81
CA ASN A 231 10.50 3.14 -21.95
C ASN A 231 11.90 2.59 -21.76
N LYS A 232 12.54 2.16 -22.86
CA LYS A 232 13.96 1.81 -22.81
C LYS A 232 14.75 3.08 -22.53
N LEU A 233 15.71 2.99 -21.61
CA LEU A 233 16.59 4.10 -21.26
C LEU A 233 17.22 4.69 -22.53
N ASP A 234 17.21 6.02 -22.63
CA ASP A 234 17.78 6.81 -23.73
C ASP A 234 17.17 6.57 -25.13
N SER A 235 16.04 5.86 -25.20
CA SER A 235 15.25 5.80 -26.44
C SER A 235 14.71 7.18 -26.83
N GLN A 236 14.36 7.36 -28.11
CA GLN A 236 13.79 8.64 -28.60
C GLN A 236 12.59 9.08 -27.74
N MET A 237 11.65 8.16 -27.48
CA MET A 237 10.49 8.42 -26.63
C MET A 237 10.85 8.77 -25.17
N ASP A 238 11.88 8.13 -24.59
CA ASP A 238 12.35 8.45 -23.23
C ASP A 238 12.92 9.88 -23.18
N LYS A 239 13.73 10.25 -24.17
CA LYS A 239 14.32 11.59 -24.28
C LYS A 239 13.28 12.67 -24.52
N GLU A 240 12.31 12.41 -25.39
CA GLU A 240 11.19 13.33 -25.65
C GLU A 240 10.33 13.57 -24.41
N GLN A 241 10.02 12.51 -23.65
CA GLN A 241 9.25 12.66 -22.42
C GLN A 241 10.03 13.42 -21.34
N LYS A 242 11.34 13.18 -21.21
CA LYS A 242 12.22 13.92 -20.30
C LYS A 242 12.40 15.38 -20.71
N SER A 243 12.41 15.69 -22.01
CA SER A 243 12.62 17.05 -22.53
C SER A 243 11.33 17.88 -22.66
N SER A 244 10.16 17.26 -22.67
CA SER A 244 8.83 17.92 -22.69
C SER A 244 8.48 18.66 -21.37
N ASP A 245 9.49 19.21 -20.71
CA ASP A 245 9.53 19.79 -19.37
C ASP A 245 8.77 21.13 -19.24
N SER A 246 7.98 21.53 -20.24
CA SER A 246 7.05 22.66 -20.14
C SER A 246 5.75 22.31 -19.41
N SER A 247 5.44 21.02 -19.18
CA SER A 247 4.30 20.58 -18.36
C SER A 247 4.63 19.56 -17.25
N GLY A 248 5.85 19.02 -17.21
CA GLY A 248 6.32 18.16 -16.10
C GLY A 248 5.81 16.70 -16.09
N ASP A 249 5.08 16.27 -17.13
CA ASP A 249 4.42 14.96 -17.21
C ASP A 249 5.29 13.88 -17.88
N ILE A 250 6.20 13.28 -17.10
CA ILE A 250 6.95 12.06 -17.47
C ILE A 250 6.11 10.79 -17.31
N TRP A 251 5.03 10.90 -16.56
CA TRP A 251 3.98 9.92 -16.49
C TRP A 251 2.96 10.25 -17.60
N ARG A 252 2.61 9.27 -18.45
CA ARG A 252 1.55 9.39 -19.47
C ARG A 252 0.70 8.11 -19.54
N GLY A 253 0.36 7.55 -18.37
CA GLY A 253 -0.22 6.21 -18.22
C GLY A 253 -1.75 6.10 -18.23
N PHE A 254 -2.50 7.21 -18.24
CA PHE A 254 -3.97 7.28 -18.27
C PHE A 254 -4.47 7.92 -19.55
#